data_AF-A0A1J3D084-F1
#
_entry.id   AF-A0A1J3D084-F1
#
_cell.length_a   1.000
_cell.length_b   1.000
_cell.length_c   1.000
_cell.angle_alpha   90.00
_cell.angle_beta   90.00
_cell.angle_gamma   90.00
#
_symmetry.space_group_name_H-M   'P 1'
#
loop_
_entity.id
_entity.type
_entity.pdbx_description
1 polymer ?
#
loop_
_entity_poly.entity_id
_entity_poly.type
_entity_poly.pdbx_seq_one_letter_code
_entity_poly.pdbx_strand_id
1 'polypeptide(L)'
;ILGRAGRLLEAYDIIQQKPETRDDAELLRTLFSSCCLHQDYSLGDRIARLLMEKHPDDASTYTVLFNFYASGESWDAARRVRLKMEEMGLRKKPGCSWIE
;
A
#
# COMPACT_ATOMS: atom_id res chain seq x y z
N ILE A 1 -13.27 -7.99 11.42
CA ILE A 1 -12.82 -8.10 12.84
C ILE A 1 -11.53 -8.94 12.99
N LEU A 2 -11.01 -9.60 11.93
CA LEU A 2 -9.74 -10.36 12.01
C LEU A 2 -8.49 -9.46 11.93
N GLY A 3 -8.46 -8.50 11.00
CA GLY A 3 -7.32 -7.60 10.83
C GLY A 3 -7.02 -6.75 12.08
N ARG A 4 -8.06 -6.21 12.72
CA ARG A 4 -7.96 -5.46 13.99
C ARG A 4 -7.55 -6.32 15.19
N ALA A 5 -7.71 -7.63 15.10
CA ALA A 5 -7.35 -8.57 16.16
C ALA A 5 -5.92 -9.11 15.98
N GLY A 6 -5.13 -8.56 15.04
CA GLY A 6 -3.78 -9.05 14.72
C GLY A 6 -3.73 -10.39 13.98
N ARG A 7 -4.88 -10.96 13.59
CA ARG A 7 -4.97 -12.24 12.86
C ARG A 7 -4.83 -12.01 11.36
N LEU A 8 -3.70 -11.43 10.96
CA LEU A 8 -3.49 -10.92 9.60
C LEU A 8 -3.33 -12.04 8.56
N LEU A 9 -2.58 -13.10 8.90
CA LEU A 9 -2.38 -14.24 8.00
C LEU A 9 -3.71 -14.95 7.67
N GLU A 10 -4.54 -15.18 8.69
CA GLU A 10 -5.86 -15.81 8.48
C GLU A 10 -6.79 -14.94 7.64
N ALA A 11 -6.75 -13.61 7.87
CA ALA A 11 -7.49 -12.68 7.04
C ALA A 11 -6.98 -12.68 5.58
N TYR A 12 -5.67 -12.80 5.38
CA TYR A 12 -5.07 -12.94 4.06
C TYR A 12 -5.51 -14.25 3.38
N ASP A 13 -5.46 -15.38 4.08
CA ASP A 13 -5.88 -16.68 3.52
C ASP A 13 -7.35 -16.65 3.10
N ILE A 14 -8.25 -16.05 3.89
CA ILE A 14 -9.66 -15.89 3.52
C ILE A 14 -9.81 -15.05 2.24
N ILE A 15 -9.05 -13.96 2.11
CA ILE A 15 -9.09 -13.10 0.92
C ILE A 15 -8.56 -13.85 -0.31
N GLN A 16 -7.52 -14.69 -0.16
CA GLN A 16 -6.93 -15.45 -1.26
C GLN A 16 -7.76 -16.67 -1.71
N GLN A 17 -8.70 -17.14 -0.89
CA GLN A 17 -9.51 -18.33 -1.20
C GLN A 17 -10.43 -18.15 -2.42
N LYS A 18 -10.87 -16.92 -2.70
CA LYS A 18 -11.80 -16.63 -3.81
C LYS A 18 -11.21 -15.61 -4.76
N PRO A 19 -11.38 -15.79 -6.09
CA PRO A 19 -10.93 -14.80 -7.08
C PRO A 19 -11.54 -13.42 -6.85
N GLU A 20 -12.85 -13.37 -6.57
CA GLU A 20 -13.56 -12.11 -6.38
C GLU A 20 -12.98 -11.26 -5.25
N THR A 21 -12.63 -11.88 -4.12
CA THR A 21 -12.06 -11.17 -2.97
C THR A 21 -10.56 -10.90 -3.14
N ARG A 22 -9.84 -11.77 -3.86
CA ARG A 22 -8.41 -11.63 -4.13
C ARG A 22 -8.09 -10.43 -5.02
N ASP A 23 -9.00 -10.09 -5.92
CA ASP A 23 -8.87 -8.97 -6.86
C ASP A 23 -9.55 -7.68 -6.36
N ASP A 24 -10.14 -7.72 -5.17
CA ASP A 24 -10.80 -6.57 -4.56
C ASP A 24 -9.79 -5.62 -3.90
N ALA A 25 -9.59 -4.46 -4.53
CA ALA A 25 -8.69 -3.41 -4.06
C ALA A 25 -9.02 -2.94 -2.64
N GLU A 26 -10.30 -2.83 -2.30
CA GLU A 26 -10.74 -2.28 -1.02
C GLU A 26 -10.46 -3.27 0.11
N LEU A 27 -10.70 -4.56 -0.12
CA LEU A 27 -10.34 -5.63 0.81
C LEU A 27 -8.83 -5.70 1.05
N LEU A 28 -8.04 -5.65 -0.03
CA LEU A 28 -6.58 -5.64 0.07
C LEU A 28 -6.07 -4.39 0.81
N ARG A 29 -6.61 -3.19 0.54
CA ARG A 29 -6.26 -1.95 1.26
C ARG A 29 -6.64 -2.01 2.74
N THR A 30 -7.79 -2.61 3.07
CA THR A 30 -8.24 -2.80 4.45
C THR A 30 -7.29 -3.73 5.21
N LEU A 31 -6.89 -4.84 4.59
CA LEU A 31 -5.92 -5.76 5.18
C LEU A 31 -4.53 -5.11 5.30
N PHE A 32 -4.08 -4.39 4.27
CA PHE A 32 -2.82 -3.66 4.28
C PHE A 32 -2.77 -2.63 5.43
N SER A 33 -3.85 -1.87 5.62
CA SER A 33 -3.95 -0.90 6.72
C SER A 33 -3.83 -1.58 8.09
N SER A 34 -4.33 -2.82 8.22
CA SER A 34 -4.15 -3.63 9.42
C SER A 34 -2.69 -4.09 9.58
N CYS A 35 -2.00 -4.43 8.49
CA CYS A 35 -0.56 -4.74 8.52
C CYS A 35 0.27 -3.53 8.96
N CYS A 36 -0.05 -2.33 8.47
CA CYS A 36 0.58 -1.09 8.92
C CYS A 36 0.38 -0.85 10.43
N LEU A 37 -0.85 -1.06 10.94
CA LEU A 37 -1.18 -0.87 12.35
C LEU A 37 -0.41 -1.85 13.25
N HIS A 38 -0.29 -3.10 12.84
CA HIS A 38 0.38 -4.15 13.60
C HIS A 38 1.88 -4.28 13.28
N GLN A 39 2.42 -3.41 12.43
CA GLN A 39 3.82 -3.41 11.98
C GLN A 39 4.26 -4.75 11.38
N ASP A 40 3.33 -5.46 10.71
CA ASP A 40 3.63 -6.70 10.00
C ASP A 40 4.19 -6.36 8.62
N TYR A 41 5.50 -6.14 8.57
CA TYR A 41 6.18 -5.75 7.34
C TYR A 41 6.22 -6.86 6.29
N SER A 42 6.25 -8.12 6.73
CA SER A 42 6.33 -9.27 5.81
C SER A 42 5.04 -9.44 5.02
N LEU A 43 3.89 -9.44 5.70
CA LEU A 43 2.61 -9.54 5.01
C LEU A 43 2.25 -8.22 4.30
N GLY A 44 2.60 -7.08 4.91
CA GLY A 44 2.42 -5.77 4.30
C GLY A 44 3.13 -5.64 2.95
N ASP A 45 4.40 -6.06 2.83
CA ASP A 45 5.15 -6.04 1.56
C ASP A 45 4.46 -6.90 0.48
N ARG A 46 3.95 -8.08 0.87
CA ARG A 46 3.24 -8.97 -0.05
C ARG A 46 1.95 -8.33 -0.59
N ILE A 47 1.15 -7.73 0.29
CA ILE A 47 -0.09 -7.06 -0.11
C ILE A 47 0.21 -5.79 -0.91
N ALA A 48 1.26 -5.06 -0.54
CA ALA A 48 1.71 -3.88 -1.28
C ALA A 48 2.04 -4.20 -2.74
N ARG A 49 2.80 -5.28 -2.98
CA ARG A 49 3.11 -5.73 -4.35
C ARG A 49 1.87 -6.13 -5.12
N LEU A 50 0.93 -6.84 -4.49
CA LEU A 50 -0.35 -7.20 -5.12
C LEU A 50 -1.16 -5.97 -5.51
N LEU A 51 -1.23 -4.96 -4.63
CA LEU A 51 -1.92 -3.71 -4.91
C LEU A 51 -1.26 -2.94 -6.08
N MET A 52 0.07 -2.90 -6.15
CA MET A 52 0.79 -2.27 -7.26
C MET A 52 0.61 -3.02 -8.59
N GLU A 53 0.53 -4.35 -8.56
CA GLU A 53 0.33 -5.19 -9.75
C GLU A 53 -1.11 -5.08 -10.28
N LYS A 54 -2.11 -5.12 -9.38
CA LYS A 54 -3.54 -5.17 -9.74
C LYS A 54 -4.16 -3.80 -9.96
N HIS A 55 -3.69 -2.79 -9.23
CA HIS A 55 -4.22 -1.44 -9.28
C HIS A 55 -3.10 -0.42 -9.55
N PRO A 56 -2.41 -0.54 -10.70
CA PRO A 56 -1.24 0.28 -11.01
C PRO A 56 -1.55 1.78 -11.11
N ASP A 57 -2.82 2.14 -11.35
CA ASP A 57 -3.27 3.53 -11.54
C ASP A 57 -3.92 4.14 -10.28
N ASP A 58 -4.03 3.40 -9.16
CA ASP A 58 -4.61 3.92 -7.92
C ASP A 58 -3.59 4.77 -7.14
N ALA A 59 -3.59 6.06 -7.46
CA ALA A 59 -2.80 7.08 -6.79
C ALA A 59 -2.84 7.06 -5.26
N SER A 60 -4.02 6.79 -4.69
CA SER A 60 -4.22 6.81 -3.24
C SER A 60 -3.45 5.68 -2.57
N THR A 61 -3.35 4.53 -3.24
CA THR A 61 -2.61 3.36 -2.78
C THR A 61 -1.12 3.66 -2.67
N TYR A 62 -0.49 4.26 -3.69
CA TYR A 62 0.95 4.54 -3.65
C TYR A 62 1.37 5.48 -2.52
N THR A 63 0.51 6.43 -2.13
CA THR A 63 0.80 7.32 -0.98
C THR A 63 0.92 6.52 0.33
N VAL A 64 0.02 5.56 0.55
CA VAL A 64 0.07 4.71 1.76
C VAL A 64 1.24 3.73 1.69
N LEU A 65 1.54 3.18 0.51
CA LEU A 65 2.70 2.29 0.30
C LEU A 65 4.02 2.99 0.59
N PHE A 66 4.18 4.26 0.17
CA PHE A 66 5.39 5.03 0.42
C PHE A 66 5.64 5.17 1.93
N ASN A 67 4.60 5.56 2.68
CA ASN A 67 4.70 5.73 4.13
C ASN A 67 5.01 4.41 4.85
N PHE A 68 4.41 3.30 4.42
CA PHE A 68 4.69 1.97 4.97
C PHE A 68 6.15 1.56 4.77
N TYR A 69 6.72 1.73 3.57
CA TYR A 69 8.12 1.39 3.34
C TYR A 69 9.07 2.34 4.05
N ALA A 70 8.74 3.64 4.13
CA ALA A 70 9.55 4.62 4.86
C ALA A 70 9.55 4.33 6.37
N SER A 71 8.42 3.92 6.95
CA SER A 71 8.34 3.58 8.38
C SER A 71 9.01 2.24 8.71
N GLY A 72 9.15 1.35 7.73
CA GLY A 72 9.90 0.10 7.86
C GLY A 72 11.37 0.21 7.45
N GLU A 73 11.89 1.44 7.29
CA GLU A 73 13.28 1.73 6.87
C GLU A 73 13.68 1.08 5.53
N SER A 74 12.70 0.68 4.73
CA SER A 74 12.89 0.07 3.41
C SER A 74 13.00 1.15 2.34
N TRP A 75 14.08 1.92 2.40
CA TRP A 75 14.29 3.10 1.56
C TRP A 75 14.30 2.79 0.06
N ASP A 76 14.78 1.61 -0.33
CA ASP A 76 14.75 1.17 -1.73
C ASP A 76 13.33 0.94 -2.23
N ALA A 77 12.47 0.34 -1.41
CA ALA A 77 11.06 0.14 -1.75
C ALA A 77 10.31 1.47 -1.78
N ALA A 78 10.55 2.35 -0.79
CA ALA A 78 9.99 3.70 -0.76
C ALA A 78 10.40 4.50 -2.01
N ARG A 79 11.65 4.38 -2.45
CA ARG A 79 12.14 5.00 -3.69
C ARG A 79 11.40 4.49 -4.92
N ARG A 80 11.20 3.17 -5.05
CA ARG A 80 10.44 2.58 -6.18
C ARG A 80 9.01 3.09 -6.23
N VAL A 81 8.33 3.12 -5.09
CA VAL A 81 6.97 3.68 -4.98
C VAL A 81 6.96 5.15 -5.40
N ARG A 82 7.93 5.94 -4.91
CA ARG A 82 8.06 7.34 -5.28
C ARG A 82 8.23 7.54 -6.78
N LEU A 83 9.13 6.78 -7.43
CA LEU A 83 9.31 6.86 -8.89
C LEU A 83 8.00 6.56 -9.63
N LYS A 84 7.25 5.56 -9.19
CA LYS A 84 5.94 5.24 -9.79
C LYS A 84 4.92 6.38 -9.60
N MET A 85 4.92 7.04 -8.44
CA MET A 85 4.11 8.25 -8.21
C MET A 85 4.50 9.40 -9.16
N GLU A 86 5.79 9.55 -9.48
CA GLU A 86 6.24 10.55 -10.46
C GLU A 86 5.77 10.21 -11.87
N GLU A 87 5.87 8.95 -12.29
CA GLU A 87 5.36 8.46 -13.59
C GLU A 87 3.86 8.71 -13.76
N MET A 88 3.07 8.53 -12.70
CA MET A 88 1.63 8.79 -12.72
C MET A 88 1.26 10.28 -12.63
N GLY A 89 2.24 11.18 -12.58
CA GLY A 89 1.97 12.62 -12.42
C GLY A 89 1.43 13.02 -11.04
N LEU A 90 1.56 12.14 -10.04
CA LEU A 90 1.08 12.37 -8.66
C LEU A 90 2.02 13.24 -7.84
N ARG A 91 3.16 13.65 -8.41
CA ARG A 91 3.83 14.83 -7.90
C ARG A 91 2.90 16.01 -8.08
N LYS A 92 2.29 16.44 -6.96
CA LYS A 92 1.99 17.86 -6.80
C LYS A 92 3.26 18.60 -7.21
N LYS A 93 3.16 19.44 -8.26
CA LYS A 93 4.13 20.54 -8.41
C LYS A 93 4.22 21.16 -7.01
N PRO A 94 5.41 21.29 -6.39
CA PRO A 94 5.50 22.13 -5.20
C PRO A 94 4.85 23.45 -5.62
N GLY A 95 3.81 23.87 -4.90
CA GLY A 95 3.17 25.14 -5.18
C GLY A 95 4.28 26.17 -5.22
N CYS A 96 4.46 26.84 -6.36
CA CYS A 96 5.28 28.02 -6.42
C CYS A 96 4.56 29.09 -5.59
N SER A 97 4.77 29.06 -4.28
CA SER A 97 4.71 30.26 -3.46
C SER A 97 6.09 30.91 -3.54
N TRP A 98 6.45 31.36 -4.73
CA TRP A 98 7.24 32.57 -4.82
C TRP A 98 6.26 33.68 -4.48
N ILE A 99 6.21 34.05 -3.20
CA ILE A 99 5.80 35.39 -2.85
C ILE A 99 6.96 36.26 -3.33
N GLU A 100 6.75 36.93 -4.44
CA GLU A 100 7.36 38.23 -4.73
C GLU A 100 6.26 39.28 -4.62
#